data_AF-A0A182VZZ7-F1
#
_entry.id   AF-A0A182VZZ7-F1
#
_cell.length_a   1.000
_cell.length_b   1.000
_cell.length_c   1.000
_cell.angle_alpha   90.00
_cell.angle_beta   90.00
_cell.angle_gamma   90.00
#
_symmetry.space_group_name_H-M   'P 1'
#
loop_
_entity.id
_entity.type
_entity.pdbx_description
1 polymer ?
#
loop_
_entity_poly.entity_id
_entity_poly.type
_entity_poly.pdbx_seq_one_letter_code
_entity_poly.pdbx_strand_id
1 'polypeptide(L)'
;MLGHRSQHQLRIIWWIWCVLLGSYLPIANSAISETVCGRAGQLLGNCFRNFTPTVAVEALHAVKIPDSLEEINHRCLIFNRGMECVRQYLKECVNARQRKIIENEVYGAQKLYEFLCYDQAFQREFLRHKSCFQLVHPEWDLCSNQFIGVLKDEMSHTTKQSINVQYIHFCCARYAYENCVYNSARFICKPDSAMFLRQIAKLLSTDKHFLNCDKIENELCSVAIRQLASIFSLSATFFGSLLMLMVVR
;
A
#
# COMPACT_ATOMS: atom_id res chain seq x y z
N MET A 1 12.94 1.33 -63.96
CA MET A 1 12.18 2.06 -62.90
C MET A 1 10.69 1.91 -63.17
N LEU A 2 9.99 1.09 -62.38
CA LEU A 2 8.52 1.14 -62.16
C LEU A 2 8.16 0.20 -60.99
N GLY A 3 8.94 0.29 -59.91
CA GLY A 3 8.66 -0.35 -58.62
C GLY A 3 8.08 0.70 -57.67
N HIS A 4 6.82 1.08 -57.86
CA HIS A 4 6.12 1.95 -56.88
C HIS A 4 4.58 1.92 -56.92
N ARG A 5 3.93 0.87 -57.46
CA ARG A 5 2.45 0.82 -57.49
C ARG A 5 1.81 -0.56 -57.26
N SER A 6 2.59 -1.56 -56.83
CA SER A 6 2.08 -2.92 -56.57
C SER A 6 1.71 -3.16 -55.10
N GLN A 7 2.33 -2.45 -54.14
CA GLN A 7 2.12 -2.69 -52.71
C GLN A 7 0.83 -2.04 -52.15
N HIS A 8 0.40 -0.91 -52.71
CA HIS A 8 -0.82 -0.21 -52.27
C HIS A 8 -2.11 -0.90 -52.73
N GLN A 9 -2.11 -1.51 -53.91
CA GLN A 9 -3.29 -2.21 -54.44
C GLN A 9 -3.57 -3.50 -53.65
N LEU A 10 -2.53 -4.24 -53.25
CA LEU A 10 -2.67 -5.43 -52.39
C LEU A 10 -3.23 -5.08 -50.99
N ARG A 11 -2.84 -3.93 -50.43
CA ARG A 11 -3.39 -3.45 -49.15
C ARG A 11 -4.88 -3.11 -49.23
N ILE A 12 -5.32 -2.48 -50.31
CA ILE A 12 -6.74 -2.12 -50.51
C ILE A 12 -7.58 -3.37 -50.72
N ILE A 13 -7.09 -4.34 -51.51
CA ILE A 13 -7.77 -5.62 -51.74
C ILE A 13 -7.88 -6.40 -50.42
N TRP A 14 -6.83 -6.42 -49.59
CA TRP A 14 -6.85 -7.06 -48.27
C TRP A 14 -7.84 -6.39 -47.31
N TRP A 15 -7.90 -5.05 -47.30
CA TRP A 15 -8.90 -4.29 -46.54
C TRP A 15 -10.34 -4.58 -46.96
N ILE A 16 -10.61 -4.64 -48.26
CA ILE A 16 -11.94 -4.97 -48.80
C ILE A 16 -12.31 -6.41 -48.43
N TRP A 17 -11.36 -7.34 -48.44
CA TRP A 17 -11.58 -8.72 -48.01
C TRP A 17 -11.89 -8.82 -46.51
N CYS A 18 -11.22 -8.06 -45.65
CA CYS A 18 -11.53 -7.98 -44.21
C CYS A 18 -12.92 -7.40 -43.93
N VAL A 19 -13.38 -6.43 -44.73
CA VAL A 19 -14.70 -5.79 -44.55
C VAL A 19 -15.83 -6.67 -45.09
N LEU A 20 -15.62 -7.37 -46.20
CA LEU A 20 -16.67 -8.18 -46.85
C LEU A 20 -16.83 -9.60 -46.28
N LEU A 21 -15.80 -10.20 -45.67
CA LEU A 21 -15.88 -11.54 -45.08
C LEU A 21 -16.21 -11.58 -43.59
N GLY A 22 -16.53 -10.44 -42.97
CA GLY A 22 -17.17 -10.42 -41.64
C GLY A 22 -16.40 -11.15 -40.54
N SER A 23 -15.07 -11.20 -40.61
CA SER A 23 -14.25 -11.57 -39.45
C SER A 23 -14.13 -10.34 -38.57
N TYR A 24 -15.16 -10.12 -37.76
CA TYR A 24 -15.02 -9.37 -36.51
C TYR A 24 -13.84 -9.97 -35.75
N LEU A 25 -12.67 -9.33 -35.82
CA LEU A 25 -11.72 -9.43 -34.73
C LEU A 25 -12.45 -8.92 -33.50
N PRO A 26 -12.69 -9.74 -32.47
CA PRO A 26 -13.18 -9.19 -31.24
C PRO A 26 -12.05 -8.30 -30.72
N ILE A 27 -12.26 -6.98 -30.79
CA ILE A 27 -11.71 -6.11 -29.76
C ILE A 27 -12.28 -6.71 -28.48
N ALA A 28 -11.44 -7.42 -27.73
CA ALA A 28 -11.78 -7.90 -26.42
C ALA A 28 -11.96 -6.67 -25.52
N ASN A 29 -13.08 -5.97 -25.68
CA ASN A 29 -13.71 -5.29 -24.57
C ASN A 29 -13.97 -6.41 -23.57
N SER A 30 -13.07 -6.57 -22.62
CA SER A 30 -13.29 -7.45 -21.48
C SER A 30 -14.46 -6.86 -20.70
N ALA A 31 -15.69 -7.18 -21.12
CA ALA A 31 -16.89 -6.92 -20.38
C ALA A 31 -16.63 -7.47 -18.97
N ILE A 32 -16.62 -6.58 -17.99
CA ILE A 32 -16.44 -6.99 -16.61
C ILE A 32 -17.65 -7.87 -16.30
N SER A 33 -17.39 -9.13 -15.94
CA SER A 33 -18.40 -10.15 -15.66
C SER A 33 -19.51 -9.59 -14.79
N GLU A 34 -20.75 -9.99 -15.05
CA GLU A 34 -21.93 -9.65 -14.24
C GLU A 34 -21.63 -9.83 -12.75
N THR A 35 -21.78 -8.74 -11.97
CA THR A 35 -21.35 -8.71 -10.56
C THR A 35 -22.38 -9.44 -9.70
N VAL A 36 -21.95 -10.53 -9.05
CA VAL A 36 -22.79 -11.27 -8.10
C VAL A 36 -22.51 -10.82 -6.67
N CYS A 37 -23.50 -10.20 -6.03
CA CYS A 37 -23.37 -9.73 -4.65
C CYS A 37 -23.28 -10.88 -3.63
N GLY A 38 -22.61 -10.63 -2.50
CA GLY A 38 -22.44 -11.62 -1.42
C GLY A 38 -21.29 -12.61 -1.63
N ARG A 39 -20.56 -12.53 -2.74
CA ARG A 39 -19.40 -13.40 -3.07
C ARG A 39 -18.08 -12.63 -3.14
N ALA A 40 -17.83 -11.75 -2.16
CA ALA A 40 -16.62 -10.91 -2.13
C ALA A 40 -15.31 -11.73 -2.19
N GLY A 41 -15.28 -12.93 -1.58
CA GLY A 41 -14.11 -13.82 -1.65
C GLY A 41 -13.79 -14.33 -3.06
N GLN A 42 -14.73 -14.27 -4.00
CA GLN A 42 -14.52 -14.65 -5.41
C GLN A 42 -14.25 -13.43 -6.32
N LEU A 43 -14.34 -12.21 -5.79
CA LEU A 43 -14.21 -10.97 -6.54
C LEU A 43 -12.91 -10.92 -7.33
N LEU A 44 -11.79 -11.15 -6.65
CA LEU A 44 -10.46 -11.02 -7.24
C LEU A 44 -10.20 -12.11 -8.28
N GLY A 45 -10.58 -13.36 -7.97
CA GLY A 45 -10.53 -14.46 -8.93
C GLY A 45 -11.32 -14.14 -10.20
N ASN A 46 -12.55 -13.65 -10.05
CA ASN A 46 -13.41 -13.25 -11.17
C ASN A 46 -12.83 -12.08 -11.98
N CYS A 47 -12.26 -11.10 -11.30
CA CYS A 47 -11.65 -9.91 -11.90
C CYS A 47 -10.53 -10.27 -12.88
N PHE A 48 -9.78 -11.33 -12.56
CA PHE A 48 -8.61 -11.77 -13.32
C PHE A 48 -8.83 -13.04 -14.15
N ARG A 49 -10.05 -13.58 -14.27
CA ARG A 49 -10.37 -14.80 -15.03
C ARG A 49 -9.87 -14.80 -16.49
N ASN A 50 -9.80 -13.63 -17.12
CA ASN A 50 -9.39 -13.46 -18.52
C ASN A 50 -7.89 -13.14 -18.68
N PHE A 51 -7.14 -13.07 -17.59
CA PHE A 51 -5.68 -12.89 -17.63
C PHE A 51 -5.01 -14.27 -17.66
N THR A 52 -3.88 -14.39 -18.36
CA THR A 52 -3.15 -15.65 -18.47
C THR A 52 -2.88 -16.26 -17.09
N PRO A 53 -3.15 -17.57 -16.88
CA PRO A 53 -3.26 -18.18 -15.53
C PRO A 53 -2.02 -18.02 -14.65
N THR A 54 -0.82 -18.02 -15.24
CA THR A 54 0.44 -17.90 -14.50
C THR A 54 0.65 -16.50 -13.93
N VAL A 55 0.38 -15.47 -14.73
CA VAL A 55 0.65 -14.06 -14.37
C VAL A 55 -0.31 -13.55 -13.29
N ALA A 56 -1.60 -13.88 -13.39
CA ALA A 56 -2.58 -13.44 -12.39
C ALA A 56 -2.42 -14.17 -11.05
N VAL A 57 -2.18 -15.48 -11.06
CA VAL A 57 -2.05 -16.27 -9.82
C VAL A 57 -0.74 -15.94 -9.10
N GLU A 58 0.40 -15.90 -9.78
CA GLU A 58 1.68 -15.56 -9.13
C GLU A 58 1.71 -14.12 -8.63
N ALA A 59 1.14 -13.17 -9.38
CA ALA A 59 1.14 -11.79 -8.95
C ALA A 59 0.12 -11.47 -7.85
N LEU A 60 -0.95 -12.27 -7.72
CA LEU A 60 -1.90 -12.19 -6.60
C LEU A 60 -1.38 -12.88 -5.34
N HIS A 61 -0.56 -13.93 -5.48
CA HIS A 61 -0.13 -14.76 -4.35
C HIS A 61 1.31 -14.49 -3.88
N ALA A 62 2.18 -13.88 -4.70
CA ALA A 62 3.52 -13.48 -4.29
C ALA A 62 3.62 -11.96 -4.10
N VAL A 63 3.70 -11.54 -2.83
CA VAL A 63 4.10 -10.18 -2.43
C VAL A 63 5.61 -10.05 -2.68
N LYS A 64 5.98 -9.79 -3.95
CA LYS A 64 7.35 -9.44 -4.34
C LYS A 64 7.43 -7.94 -4.53
N ILE A 65 8.34 -7.29 -3.80
CA ILE A 65 8.70 -5.89 -4.00
C ILE A 65 9.31 -5.73 -5.40
N PRO A 66 8.76 -4.85 -6.26
CA PRO A 66 9.30 -4.61 -7.60
C PRO A 66 10.76 -4.18 -7.58
N ASP A 67 11.59 -4.81 -8.40
CA ASP A 67 13.02 -4.50 -8.48
C ASP A 67 13.43 -3.76 -9.77
N SER A 68 12.47 -3.55 -10.69
CA SER A 68 12.66 -2.88 -11.97
C SER A 68 11.44 -2.07 -12.38
N LEU A 69 11.60 -1.18 -13.37
CA LEU A 69 10.49 -0.42 -13.94
C LEU A 69 9.45 -1.33 -14.63
N GLU A 70 9.91 -2.41 -15.24
CA GLU A 70 9.03 -3.42 -15.86
C GLU A 70 8.14 -4.09 -14.80
N GLU A 71 8.73 -4.50 -13.67
CA GLU A 71 7.96 -5.06 -12.57
C GLU A 71 6.99 -4.04 -11.94
N ILE A 72 7.40 -2.77 -11.81
CA ILE A 72 6.51 -1.68 -11.37
C ILE A 72 5.30 -1.57 -12.29
N ASN A 73 5.52 -1.50 -13.62
CA ASN A 73 4.44 -1.39 -14.60
C ASN A 73 3.49 -2.59 -14.54
N HIS A 74 4.05 -3.79 -14.35
CA HIS A 74 3.26 -5.00 -14.17
C HIS A 74 2.39 -4.95 -12.90
N ARG A 75 2.95 -4.50 -11.77
CA ARG A 75 2.17 -4.29 -10.53
C ARG A 75 1.09 -3.23 -10.70
N CYS A 76 1.37 -2.15 -11.41
CA CYS A 76 0.41 -1.09 -11.70
C CYS A 76 -0.80 -1.60 -12.48
N LEU A 77 -0.56 -2.42 -13.52
CA LEU A 77 -1.63 -3.02 -14.32
C LEU A 77 -2.56 -3.87 -13.45
N ILE A 78 -1.98 -4.70 -12.58
CA ILE A 78 -2.74 -5.58 -11.68
C ILE A 78 -3.49 -4.77 -10.63
N PHE A 79 -2.83 -3.84 -9.96
CA PHE A 79 -3.46 -3.01 -8.94
C PHE A 79 -4.62 -2.20 -9.50
N ASN A 80 -4.43 -1.51 -10.63
CA ASN A 80 -5.48 -0.71 -11.26
C ASN A 80 -6.67 -1.57 -11.67
N ARG A 81 -6.42 -2.76 -12.24
CA ARG A 81 -7.48 -3.69 -12.61
C ARG A 81 -8.24 -4.21 -11.38
N GLY A 82 -7.52 -4.65 -10.35
CA GLY A 82 -8.11 -5.12 -9.10
C GLY A 82 -8.96 -4.05 -8.44
N MET A 83 -8.46 -2.81 -8.38
CA MET A 83 -9.19 -1.68 -7.81
C MET A 83 -10.42 -1.28 -8.60
N GLU A 84 -10.41 -1.41 -9.93
CA GLU A 84 -11.61 -1.19 -10.74
C GLU A 84 -12.71 -2.21 -10.41
N CYS A 85 -12.34 -3.49 -10.31
CA CYS A 85 -13.28 -4.54 -9.91
C CYS A 85 -13.83 -4.32 -8.50
N VAL A 86 -12.98 -3.90 -7.55
CA VAL A 86 -13.42 -3.53 -6.19
C VAL A 86 -14.41 -2.37 -6.26
N ARG A 87 -14.10 -1.28 -6.98
CA ARG A 87 -15.01 -0.13 -7.10
C ARG A 87 -16.36 -0.51 -7.70
N GLN A 88 -16.35 -1.33 -8.76
CA GLN A 88 -17.60 -1.80 -9.37
C GLN A 88 -18.42 -2.64 -8.38
N TYR A 89 -17.80 -3.58 -7.68
CA TYR A 89 -18.49 -4.38 -6.67
C TYR A 89 -19.05 -3.52 -5.53
N LEU A 90 -18.27 -2.56 -5.03
CA LEU A 90 -18.74 -1.64 -3.99
C LEU A 90 -19.90 -0.76 -4.47
N LYS A 91 -19.90 -0.36 -5.74
CA LYS A 91 -20.97 0.44 -6.34
C LYS A 91 -22.28 -0.33 -6.44
N GLU A 92 -22.21 -1.61 -6.84
CA GLU A 92 -23.39 -2.44 -7.11
C GLU A 92 -23.91 -3.18 -5.86
N CYS A 93 -23.01 -3.65 -4.99
CA CYS A 93 -23.34 -4.59 -3.92
C CYS A 93 -23.24 -4.01 -2.51
N VAL A 94 -22.71 -2.80 -2.33
CA VAL A 94 -22.46 -2.22 -1.01
C VAL A 94 -23.14 -0.86 -0.88
N ASN A 95 -23.85 -0.65 0.24
CA ASN A 95 -24.51 0.63 0.48
C ASN A 95 -23.48 1.77 0.63
N ALA A 96 -23.93 3.01 0.43
CA ALA A 96 -23.07 4.18 0.38
C ALA A 96 -22.21 4.36 1.66
N ARG A 97 -22.75 4.05 2.83
CA ARG A 97 -22.03 4.20 4.11
C ARG A 97 -20.88 3.21 4.21
N GLN A 98 -21.14 1.92 3.98
CA GLN A 98 -20.12 0.87 4.03
C GLN A 98 -19.08 1.03 2.93
N ARG A 99 -19.51 1.42 1.73
CA ARG A 99 -18.60 1.73 0.61
C ARG A 99 -17.62 2.83 0.99
N LYS A 100 -18.09 3.92 1.60
CA LYS A 100 -17.21 5.01 2.05
C LYS A 100 -16.18 4.50 3.05
N ILE A 101 -16.55 3.63 3.99
CA ILE A 101 -15.61 3.03 4.95
C ILE A 101 -14.51 2.27 4.19
N ILE A 102 -14.89 1.34 3.32
CA ILE A 102 -13.94 0.53 2.54
C ILE A 102 -13.04 1.40 1.66
N GLU A 103 -13.58 2.44 1.03
CA GLU A 103 -12.82 3.39 0.21
C GLU A 103 -11.78 4.17 1.01
N ASN A 104 -12.03 4.44 2.30
CA ASN A 104 -11.05 5.13 3.14
C ASN A 104 -9.94 4.17 3.60
N GLU A 105 -10.28 2.92 3.94
CA GLU A 105 -9.30 1.89 4.33
C GLU A 105 -8.27 1.63 3.22
N VAL A 106 -8.69 1.68 1.95
CA VAL A 106 -7.78 1.47 0.80
C VAL A 106 -7.08 2.76 0.34
N TYR A 107 -7.35 3.91 0.96
CA TYR A 107 -6.87 5.21 0.49
C TYR A 107 -5.34 5.29 0.45
N GLY A 108 -4.65 4.88 1.52
CA GLY A 108 -3.19 4.92 1.59
C GLY A 108 -2.52 4.10 0.50
N ALA A 109 -3.03 2.89 0.25
CA ALA A 109 -2.57 2.04 -0.84
C ALA A 109 -2.83 2.67 -2.22
N GLN A 110 -4.01 3.25 -2.45
CA GLN A 110 -4.31 3.97 -3.69
C GLN A 110 -3.32 5.12 -3.92
N LYS A 111 -3.00 5.90 -2.89
CA LYS A 111 -2.03 7.00 -2.98
C LYS A 111 -0.62 6.52 -3.26
N LEU A 112 -0.17 5.45 -2.62
CA LEU A 112 1.13 4.85 -2.93
C LEU A 112 1.20 4.43 -4.41
N TYR A 113 0.18 3.75 -4.93
CA TYR A 113 0.15 3.33 -6.33
C TYR A 113 -0.02 4.49 -7.30
N GLU A 114 -0.68 5.58 -6.91
CA GLU A 114 -0.72 6.81 -7.71
C GLU A 114 0.70 7.34 -7.96
N PHE A 115 1.53 7.43 -6.91
CA PHE A 115 2.94 7.80 -7.07
C PHE A 115 3.73 6.73 -7.83
N LEU A 116 3.62 5.46 -7.42
CA LEU A 116 4.42 4.38 -7.99
C LEU A 116 4.14 4.16 -9.48
N CYS A 117 2.91 4.40 -9.95
CA CYS A 117 2.53 4.15 -11.33
C CYS A 117 2.67 5.36 -12.25
N TYR A 118 2.56 6.58 -11.73
CA TYR A 118 2.46 7.77 -12.57
C TYR A 118 3.54 8.83 -12.29
N ASP A 119 4.30 8.72 -11.19
CA ASP A 119 5.41 9.63 -10.88
C ASP A 119 6.77 8.96 -11.16
N GLN A 120 7.42 9.38 -12.25
CA GLN A 120 8.73 8.86 -12.64
C GLN A 120 9.85 9.20 -11.65
N ALA A 121 9.76 10.34 -10.96
CA ALA A 121 10.75 10.69 -9.94
C ALA A 121 10.61 9.77 -8.74
N PHE A 122 9.38 9.48 -8.32
CA PHE A 122 9.10 8.52 -7.27
C PHE A 122 9.53 7.09 -7.64
N GLN A 123 9.29 6.65 -8.88
CA GLN A 123 9.77 5.34 -9.36
C GLN A 123 11.29 5.21 -9.27
N ARG A 124 12.05 6.24 -9.69
CA ARG A 124 13.51 6.24 -9.57
C ARG A 124 13.97 6.17 -8.13
N GLU A 125 13.35 6.96 -7.25
CA GLU A 125 13.65 6.96 -5.82
C GLU A 125 13.33 5.60 -5.17
N PHE A 126 12.17 5.03 -5.49
CA PHE A 126 11.77 3.71 -5.02
C PHE A 126 12.79 2.63 -5.42
N LEU A 127 13.19 2.60 -6.69
CA LEU A 127 14.18 1.65 -7.21
C LEU A 127 15.57 1.87 -6.62
N ARG A 128 15.91 3.10 -6.19
CA ARG A 128 17.15 3.39 -5.46
C ARG A 128 17.20 2.69 -4.09
N HIS A 129 16.04 2.51 -3.46
CA HIS A 129 15.93 1.92 -2.11
C HIS A 129 15.45 0.45 -2.11
N LYS A 130 15.29 -0.18 -3.28
CA LYS A 130 14.72 -1.55 -3.42
C LYS A 130 15.41 -2.63 -2.57
N SER A 131 16.73 -2.58 -2.42
CA SER A 131 17.47 -3.58 -1.63
C SER A 131 17.13 -3.47 -0.15
N CYS A 132 16.88 -2.26 0.36
CA CYS A 132 16.50 -2.07 1.75
C CYS A 132 15.12 -2.66 2.04
N PHE A 133 14.15 -2.52 1.13
CA PHE A 133 12.84 -3.16 1.29
C PHE A 133 12.93 -4.68 1.43
N GLN A 134 13.82 -5.32 0.66
CA GLN A 134 14.01 -6.77 0.74
C GLN A 134 14.61 -7.18 2.09
N LEU A 135 15.56 -6.40 2.61
CA LEU A 135 16.24 -6.69 3.87
C LEU A 135 15.35 -6.48 5.09
N VAL A 136 14.53 -5.42 5.10
CA VAL A 136 13.70 -5.03 6.24
C VAL A 136 12.31 -5.66 6.22
N HIS A 137 11.97 -6.45 5.20
CA HIS A 137 10.62 -7.02 5.03
C HIS A 137 10.14 -7.74 6.30
N PRO A 138 10.95 -8.59 6.99
CA PRO A 138 10.51 -9.25 8.22
C PRO A 138 10.18 -8.26 9.35
N GLU A 139 11.00 -7.23 9.53
CA GLU A 139 10.78 -6.19 10.55
C GLU A 139 9.58 -5.31 10.20
N TRP A 140 9.39 -5.02 8.92
CA TRP A 140 8.23 -4.28 8.42
C TRP A 140 6.93 -5.04 8.71
N ASP A 141 6.91 -6.35 8.46
CA ASP A 141 5.76 -7.21 8.76
C ASP A 141 5.46 -7.21 10.26
N LEU A 142 6.48 -7.28 11.12
CA LEU A 142 6.31 -7.17 12.56
C LEU A 142 5.67 -5.84 12.96
N CYS A 143 6.21 -4.71 12.47
CA CYS A 143 5.65 -3.39 12.73
C CYS A 143 4.19 -3.28 12.25
N SER A 144 3.89 -3.84 11.07
CA SER A 144 2.55 -3.81 10.48
C SER A 144 1.55 -4.64 11.29
N ASN A 145 1.97 -5.83 11.75
CA ASN A 145 1.14 -6.68 12.61
C ASN A 145 0.85 -6.03 13.96
N GLN A 146 1.83 -5.36 14.57
CA GLN A 146 1.61 -4.59 15.80
C GLN A 146 0.60 -3.46 15.59
N PHE A 147 0.75 -2.70 14.49
CA PHE A 147 -0.19 -1.64 14.13
C PHE A 147 -1.60 -2.18 13.94
N ILE A 148 -1.77 -3.23 13.13
CA ILE A 148 -3.06 -3.89 12.91
C ILE A 148 -3.66 -4.42 14.22
N GLY A 149 -2.84 -4.94 15.13
CA GLY A 149 -3.28 -5.36 16.46
C GLY A 149 -3.91 -4.21 17.25
N VAL A 150 -3.24 -3.06 17.31
CA VAL A 150 -3.79 -1.86 17.96
C VAL A 150 -5.09 -1.42 17.31
N LEU A 151 -5.17 -1.40 15.97
CA LEU A 151 -6.40 -1.03 15.28
C LEU A 151 -7.57 -1.94 15.66
N LYS A 152 -7.34 -3.25 15.71
CA LYS A 152 -8.37 -4.24 16.07
C LYS A 152 -8.86 -4.05 17.50
N ASP A 153 -7.93 -3.85 18.43
CA ASP A 153 -8.25 -3.65 19.85
C ASP A 153 -9.08 -2.37 20.03
N GLU A 154 -8.65 -1.25 19.43
CA GLU A 154 -9.37 0.03 19.50
C GLU A 154 -10.77 -0.07 18.87
N MET A 155 -10.91 -0.80 17.75
CA MET A 155 -12.22 -1.03 17.12
C MET A 155 -13.14 -1.91 17.99
N SER A 156 -12.59 -2.85 18.75
CA SER A 156 -13.37 -3.70 19.66
C SER A 156 -13.92 -2.95 20.88
N HIS A 157 -13.26 -1.85 21.27
CA HIS A 157 -13.61 -1.03 22.44
C HIS A 157 -14.50 0.19 22.13
N THR A 158 -14.97 0.33 20.88
CA THR A 158 -15.78 1.47 20.39
C THR A 158 -17.02 1.79 21.24
N THR A 159 -17.53 0.85 22.05
CA THR A 159 -18.67 1.08 22.95
C THR A 159 -18.34 1.81 24.25
N LYS A 160 -17.06 2.03 24.58
CA LYS A 160 -16.63 2.58 25.89
C LYS A 160 -15.90 3.93 25.83
N GLN A 161 -15.36 4.34 24.68
CA GLN A 161 -14.57 5.57 24.55
C GLN A 161 -15.21 6.58 23.61
N SER A 162 -14.92 7.87 23.82
CA SER A 162 -15.34 8.92 22.90
C SER A 162 -14.60 8.83 21.57
N ILE A 163 -15.24 9.24 20.47
CA ILE A 163 -14.68 9.26 19.12
C ILE A 163 -13.34 10.04 19.08
N ASN A 164 -13.20 11.10 19.88
CA ASN A 164 -11.99 11.91 19.93
C ASN A 164 -10.80 11.16 20.56
N VAL A 165 -11.05 10.35 21.58
CA VAL A 165 -10.01 9.51 22.20
C VAL A 165 -9.55 8.46 21.20
N GLN A 166 -10.49 7.77 20.55
CA GLN A 166 -10.17 6.77 19.54
C GLN A 166 -9.35 7.37 18.37
N TYR A 167 -9.69 8.59 17.93
CA TYR A 167 -8.94 9.32 16.91
C TYR A 167 -7.47 9.56 17.33
N ILE A 168 -7.23 9.98 18.57
CA ILE A 168 -5.87 10.19 19.09
C ILE A 168 -5.10 8.87 19.15
N HIS A 169 -5.74 7.79 19.63
CA HIS A 169 -5.15 6.46 19.69
C HIS A 169 -4.73 5.98 18.29
N PHE A 170 -5.58 6.15 17.28
CA PHE A 170 -5.23 5.85 15.89
C PHE A 170 -4.03 6.67 15.40
N CYS A 171 -4.00 7.98 15.64
CA CYS A 171 -2.86 8.82 15.25
C CYS A 171 -1.57 8.39 15.94
N CYS A 172 -1.60 8.05 17.24
CA CYS A 172 -0.40 7.60 17.92
C CYS A 172 0.04 6.20 17.50
N ALA A 173 -0.90 5.29 17.18
CA ALA A 173 -0.59 3.99 16.61
C ALA A 173 0.09 4.14 15.25
N ARG A 174 -0.39 5.07 14.41
CA ARG A 174 0.21 5.40 13.13
C ARG A 174 1.64 5.93 13.30
N TYR A 175 1.84 6.89 14.19
CA TYR A 175 3.17 7.40 14.50
C TYR A 175 4.12 6.31 15.02
N ALA A 176 3.65 5.43 15.89
CA ALA A 176 4.44 4.30 16.40
C ALA A 176 4.83 3.34 15.27
N TYR A 177 3.91 3.03 14.36
CA TYR A 177 4.16 2.21 13.17
C TYR A 177 5.24 2.82 12.27
N GLU A 178 5.10 4.10 11.92
CA GLU A 178 6.08 4.82 11.09
C GLU A 178 7.48 4.81 11.71
N ASN A 179 7.57 5.06 13.02
CA ASN A 179 8.86 5.06 13.72
C ASN A 179 9.42 3.65 13.90
N CYS A 180 8.59 2.62 14.06
CA CYS A 180 9.02 1.22 14.07
C CYS A 180 9.73 0.89 12.76
N VAL A 181 9.09 1.20 11.62
CA VAL A 181 9.68 0.98 10.28
C VAL A 181 10.97 1.78 10.11
N TYR A 182 10.97 3.06 10.48
CA TYR A 182 12.17 3.91 10.41
C TYR A 182 13.33 3.35 11.23
N ASN A 183 13.07 2.97 12.48
CA ASN A 183 14.10 2.50 13.39
C ASN A 183 14.69 1.17 12.91
N SER A 184 13.84 0.22 12.51
CA SER A 184 14.30 -1.06 11.93
C SER A 184 15.18 -0.81 10.69
N ALA A 185 14.71 0.02 9.75
CA ALA A 185 15.46 0.35 8.56
C ALA A 185 16.76 1.12 8.86
N ARG A 186 16.80 1.95 9.91
CA ARG A 186 18.00 2.71 10.30
C ARG A 186 19.14 1.80 10.77
N PHE A 187 18.84 0.66 11.38
CA PHE A 187 19.87 -0.29 11.83
C PHE A 187 20.33 -1.24 10.72
N ILE A 188 19.47 -1.51 9.74
CA ILE A 188 19.72 -2.47 8.65
C ILE A 188 20.27 -1.77 7.39
N CYS A 189 19.82 -0.54 7.13
CA CYS A 189 20.07 0.19 5.90
C CYS A 189 20.73 1.56 6.15
N LYS A 190 21.03 2.26 5.04
CA LYS A 190 21.51 3.65 5.08
C LYS A 190 20.41 4.61 5.61
N PRO A 191 20.78 5.75 6.23
CA PRO A 191 19.82 6.70 6.80
C PRO A 191 18.79 7.26 5.80
N ASP A 192 19.19 7.47 4.55
CA ASP A 192 18.31 7.92 3.47
C ASP A 192 17.24 6.87 3.13
N SER A 193 17.62 5.59 3.04
CA SER A 193 16.67 4.49 2.89
C SER A 193 15.69 4.42 4.06
N ALA A 194 16.17 4.59 5.29
CA ALA A 194 15.29 4.58 6.46
C ALA A 194 14.23 5.69 6.40
N MET A 195 14.61 6.90 5.97
CA MET A 195 13.67 8.00 5.77
C MET A 195 12.66 7.71 4.67
N PHE A 196 13.12 7.17 3.53
CA PHE A 196 12.24 6.81 2.43
C PHE A 196 11.22 5.75 2.85
N LEU A 197 11.66 4.71 3.56
CA LEU A 197 10.78 3.66 4.05
C LEU A 197 9.76 4.17 5.08
N ARG A 198 10.15 5.11 5.94
CA ARG A 198 9.20 5.80 6.83
C ARG A 198 8.11 6.54 6.05
N GLN A 199 8.47 7.22 4.96
CA GLN A 199 7.50 7.92 4.10
C GLN A 199 6.50 6.94 3.47
N ILE A 200 6.96 5.75 3.08
CA ILE A 200 6.11 4.70 2.52
C ILE A 200 5.17 4.12 3.59
N ALA A 201 5.67 3.87 4.81
CA ALA A 201 4.85 3.46 5.95
C ALA A 201 3.78 4.51 6.28
N LYS A 202 4.14 5.80 6.23
CA LYS A 202 3.19 6.91 6.40
C LYS A 202 2.10 6.91 5.33
N LEU A 203 2.46 6.74 4.06
CA LEU A 203 1.49 6.64 2.96
C LEU A 203 0.52 5.48 3.17
N LEU A 204 1.04 4.29 3.49
CA LEU A 204 0.25 3.07 3.67
C LEU A 204 -0.68 3.13 4.88
N SER A 205 -0.28 3.83 5.94
CA SER A 205 -1.07 3.99 7.16
C SER A 205 -1.98 5.24 7.14
N THR A 206 -2.02 5.97 6.01
CA THR A 206 -2.92 7.11 5.85
C THR A 206 -4.33 6.65 5.47
N ASP A 207 -5.30 7.02 6.31
CA ASP A 207 -6.73 6.96 6.00
C ASP A 207 -7.27 8.36 5.73
N LYS A 208 -8.31 8.46 4.90
CA LYS A 208 -8.95 9.74 4.55
C LYS A 208 -9.61 10.45 5.75
N HIS A 209 -10.11 9.73 6.74
CA HIS A 209 -10.63 10.30 7.99
C HIS A 209 -9.53 10.86 8.89
N PHE A 210 -8.31 10.33 8.78
CA PHE A 210 -7.20 10.60 9.69
C PHE A 210 -6.12 11.50 9.06
N LEU A 211 -6.45 12.25 7.99
CA LEU A 211 -5.50 13.13 7.27
C LEU A 211 -4.83 14.19 8.16
N ASN A 212 -5.45 14.55 9.29
CA ASN A 212 -4.92 15.57 10.20
C ASN A 212 -4.06 15.00 11.35
N CYS A 213 -3.77 13.69 11.36
CA CYS A 213 -2.97 13.07 12.42
C CYS A 213 -1.58 13.70 12.58
N ASP A 214 -0.97 14.23 11.51
CA ASP A 214 0.34 14.89 11.55
C ASP A 214 0.43 16.00 12.61
N LYS A 215 -0.67 16.73 12.87
CA LYS A 215 -0.70 17.77 13.92
C LYS A 215 -0.67 17.15 15.32
N ILE A 216 -1.48 16.11 15.53
CA ILE A 216 -1.60 15.42 16.82
C ILE A 216 -0.31 14.68 17.18
N GLU A 217 0.32 14.03 16.21
CA GLU A 217 1.52 13.23 16.42
C GLU A 217 2.69 14.05 16.96
N ASN A 218 2.87 15.25 16.42
CA ASN A 218 3.93 16.16 16.84
C ASN A 218 3.71 16.65 18.28
N GLU A 219 2.46 16.91 18.67
CA GLU A 219 2.13 17.48 19.98
C GLU A 219 2.02 16.42 21.10
N LEU A 220 1.42 15.26 20.82
CA LEU A 220 1.06 14.28 21.85
C LEU A 220 1.90 12.99 21.78
N CYS A 221 2.02 12.40 20.60
CA CYS A 221 2.58 11.06 20.45
C CYS A 221 4.12 11.05 20.55
N SER A 222 4.78 12.13 20.10
CA SER A 222 6.24 12.29 20.22
C SER A 222 6.70 12.49 21.69
N VAL A 223 5.82 13.02 22.55
CA VAL A 223 6.11 13.35 23.96
C VAL A 223 6.02 12.12 24.87
N ALA A 224 5.08 11.23 24.64
CA ALA A 224 4.92 9.99 25.42
C ALA A 224 6.19 9.11 25.39
N ILE A 225 6.86 9.03 24.23
CA ILE A 225 8.14 8.32 24.08
C ILE A 225 9.27 9.00 24.87
N ARG A 226 9.29 10.34 24.93
CA ARG A 226 10.28 11.10 25.70
C ARG A 226 10.09 10.93 27.21
N GLN A 227 8.86 10.86 27.69
CA GLN A 227 8.59 10.69 29.13
C GLN A 227 9.04 9.32 29.64
N LEU A 228 8.75 8.23 28.93
CA LEU A 228 9.22 6.88 29.27
C LEU A 228 10.75 6.77 29.25
N ALA A 229 11.41 7.37 28.26
CA ALA A 229 12.87 7.43 28.21
C ALA A 229 13.47 8.25 29.37
N SER A 230 12.82 9.35 29.77
CA SER A 230 13.27 10.17 30.90
C SER A 230 13.16 9.44 32.24
N ILE A 231 12.08 8.67 32.45
CA ILE A 231 11.86 7.91 33.69
C ILE A 231 12.89 6.78 33.82
N PHE A 232 13.22 6.10 32.71
CA PHE A 232 14.29 5.09 32.69
C PHE A 232 15.69 5.69 32.93
N SER A 233 15.96 6.90 32.44
CA SER A 233 17.23 7.58 32.71
C SER A 233 17.37 8.00 34.18
N LEU A 234 16.30 8.49 34.79
CA LEU A 234 16.26 8.89 36.20
C LEU A 234 16.45 7.67 37.13
N SER A 235 15.80 6.54 36.85
CA SER A 235 15.98 5.32 37.64
C SER A 235 17.41 4.76 37.51
N ALA A 236 18.00 4.76 36.32
CA ALA A 236 19.39 4.32 36.11
C ALA A 236 20.40 5.19 36.86
N THR A 237 20.22 6.51 36.88
CA THR A 237 21.08 7.42 37.67
C THR A 237 20.91 7.24 39.17
N PHE A 238 19.70 6.97 39.65
CA PHE A 238 19.42 6.77 41.07
C PHE A 238 20.03 5.46 41.59
N PHE A 239 19.89 4.36 40.84
CA PHE A 239 20.53 3.08 41.17
C PHE A 239 22.06 3.15 41.06
N GLY A 240 22.61 3.84 40.05
CA GLY A 240 24.06 4.03 39.93
C GLY A 240 24.66 4.82 41.10
N SER A 241 23.94 5.86 41.57
CA SER A 241 24.37 6.67 42.72
C SER A 241 24.32 5.88 44.04
N LEU A 242 23.30 5.04 44.22
CA LEU A 242 23.14 4.19 45.40
C LEU A 242 24.22 3.09 45.45
N LEU A 243 24.57 2.52 44.29
CA LEU A 243 25.64 1.52 44.19
C LEU A 243 27.00 2.11 44.55
N MET A 244 27.31 3.33 44.09
CA MET A 244 28.55 4.03 44.45
C MET A 244 28.63 4.36 45.96
N LEU A 245 27.50 4.69 46.61
CA LEU A 245 27.45 4.90 48.06
C LEU A 245 27.63 3.60 48.87
N MET A 246 27.28 2.44 48.32
CA MET A 246 27.52 1.14 48.96
C MET A 246 28.96 0.63 48.76
N VAL A 247 29.65 1.07 47.71
CA VAL A 247 31.06 0.71 47.42
C VAL A 247 32.05 1.57 48.22
N VAL A 248 31.66 2.76 48.65
CA VAL A 248 32.50 3.71 49.42
C VAL A 248 32.33 3.54 50.95
N ARG A 249 31.68 2.46 51.40
CA ARG A 249 31.48 2.15 52.82
C ARG A 249 32.28 0.93 53.26
#